data_AF-K1TP16-F1
#
_entry.id   AF-K1TP16-F1
#
_cell.length_a   1.000
_cell.length_b   1.000
_cell.length_c   1.000
_cell.angle_alpha   90.00
_cell.angle_beta   90.00
_cell.angle_gamma   90.00
#
_symmetry.space_group_name_H-M   'P 1'
#
loop_
_entity.id
_entity.type
_entity.pdbx_description
1 polymer ?
#
loop_
_entity_poly.entity_id
_entity_poly.type
_entity_poly.pdbx_seq_one_letter_code
_entity_poly.pdbx_strand_id
1 'polypeptide(L)'
;KRDELMRQYLDLVRENMEVRLRVEEGILSANRNFVIARAGMSEAALNTALMAPKQEVGLIVDEKNVMSVEIPTSHTKTRTADENDIYSYGFAFTSSDLDGAVKSLSDILPDMIRLAECEKACQLMAAEIEKTRRRVNALEHVIIPETEESIKYITMKLDENERSTQIRLMKVKDMMLEEAHHYKEKEA
;
A
#
# COMPACT_ATOMS: atom_id res chain seq x y z
N LYS A 1 14.57 5.35 0.52
CA LYS A 1 13.42 4.42 0.33
C LYS A 1 12.08 5.11 0.56
N ARG A 2 11.83 5.74 1.73
CA ARG A 2 10.57 6.44 2.02
C ARG A 2 10.25 7.57 1.04
N ASP A 3 11.22 8.45 0.78
CA ASP A 3 10.97 9.64 -0.04
C ASP A 3 10.71 9.29 -1.51
N GLU A 4 11.37 8.24 -2.01
CA GLU A 4 11.11 7.70 -3.35
C GLU A 4 9.74 7.03 -3.44
N LEU A 5 9.33 6.25 -2.43
CA LEU A 5 7.98 5.68 -2.34
C LEU A 5 6.90 6.77 -2.28
N MET A 6 7.15 7.84 -1.53
CA MET A 6 6.25 9.00 -1.46
C MET A 6 6.11 9.70 -2.81
N ARG A 7 7.22 9.87 -3.54
CA ARG A 7 7.20 10.45 -4.88
C ARG A 7 6.35 9.62 -5.84
N GLN A 8 6.62 8.32 -5.92
CA GLN A 8 5.86 7.41 -6.78
C GLN A 8 4.37 7.34 -6.41
N TYR A 9 4.07 7.38 -5.11
CA TYR A 9 2.70 7.46 -4.62
C TYR A 9 2.00 8.75 -5.07
N LEU A 10 2.65 9.91 -4.96
CA LEU A 10 2.07 11.19 -5.40
C LEU A 10 1.82 11.23 -6.90
N ASP A 11 2.72 10.64 -7.69
CA ASP A 11 2.55 10.55 -9.15
C ASP A 11 1.37 9.63 -9.50
N LEU A 12 1.22 8.49 -8.83
CA LEU A 12 0.07 7.59 -8.99
C LEU A 12 -1.25 8.22 -8.56
N VAL A 13 -1.27 9.02 -7.50
CA VAL A 13 -2.48 9.73 -7.05
C VAL A 13 -2.94 10.76 -8.10
N ARG A 14 -2.00 11.43 -8.78
CA ARG A 14 -2.33 12.34 -9.89
C ARG A 14 -2.92 11.59 -11.07
N GLU A 15 -2.27 10.50 -11.50
CA GLU A 15 -2.79 9.63 -12.57
C GLU A 15 -4.19 9.10 -12.21
N ASN A 16 -4.38 8.65 -10.98
CA ASN A 16 -5.67 8.17 -10.49
C ASN A 16 -6.77 9.24 -10.63
N MET A 17 -6.48 10.47 -10.21
CA MET A 17 -7.45 11.58 -10.32
C MET A 17 -7.81 11.87 -11.78
N GLU A 18 -6.82 11.89 -12.68
CA GLU A 18 -7.05 12.12 -14.11
C GLU A 18 -7.90 11.02 -14.75
N VAL A 19 -7.58 9.75 -14.48
CA VAL A 19 -8.35 8.60 -14.97
C VAL A 19 -9.77 8.61 -14.39
N ARG A 20 -9.91 8.94 -13.10
CA ARG A 20 -11.20 8.99 -12.43
C ARG A 20 -12.14 10.00 -13.06
N LEU A 21 -11.65 11.20 -13.35
CA LEU A 21 -12.43 12.24 -14.03
C LEU A 21 -12.88 11.80 -15.42
N ARG A 22 -11.99 11.16 -16.20
CA ARG A 22 -12.33 10.60 -17.52
C ARG A 22 -13.41 9.53 -17.44
N VAL A 23 -13.28 8.60 -16.49
CA VAL A 23 -14.26 7.52 -16.28
C VAL A 23 -15.61 8.08 -15.83
N GLU A 24 -15.64 9.06 -14.92
CA GLU A 24 -16.88 9.68 -14.45
C GLU A 24 -17.62 10.41 -15.59
N GLU A 25 -16.90 11.18 -16.40
CA GLU A 25 -17.48 11.85 -17.58
C GLU A 25 -18.00 10.84 -18.61
N GLY A 26 -17.20 9.79 -18.86
CA GLY A 26 -17.58 8.68 -19.71
C GLY A 26 -18.89 8.04 -19.24
N ILE A 27 -18.95 7.59 -17.98
CA ILE A 27 -20.13 6.91 -17.41
C ILE A 27 -21.35 7.83 -17.46
N LEU A 28 -21.18 9.14 -17.22
CA LEU A 28 -22.27 10.11 -17.32
C LEU A 28 -22.83 10.17 -18.74
N SER A 29 -21.97 10.26 -19.76
CA SER A 29 -22.38 10.31 -21.17
C SER A 29 -23.08 9.01 -21.60
N ALA A 30 -22.50 7.87 -21.23
CA ALA A 30 -23.06 6.53 -21.46
C ALA A 30 -24.46 6.38 -20.84
N ASN A 31 -24.63 6.78 -19.58
CA ASN A 31 -25.91 6.73 -18.90
C ASN A 31 -26.96 7.65 -19.53
N ARG A 32 -26.57 8.85 -19.99
CA ARG A 32 -27.49 9.73 -20.73
C ARG A 32 -28.01 9.06 -22.00
N ASN A 33 -27.11 8.48 -22.80
CA ASN A 33 -27.47 7.75 -24.02
C ASN A 33 -28.38 6.55 -23.70
N PHE A 34 -28.08 5.80 -22.65
CA PHE A 34 -28.88 4.67 -22.20
C PHE A 34 -30.30 5.07 -21.77
N VAL A 35 -30.45 6.21 -21.06
CA VAL A 35 -31.77 6.72 -20.65
C VAL A 35 -32.61 7.13 -21.86
N ILE A 36 -32.00 7.74 -22.87
CA ILE A 36 -32.68 8.11 -24.13
C ILE A 36 -33.11 6.85 -24.87
N ALA A 37 -32.23 5.86 -25.00
CA ALA A 37 -32.54 4.57 -25.62
C ALA A 37 -33.69 3.84 -24.89
N ARG A 38 -33.70 3.87 -23.55
CA ARG A 38 -34.79 3.30 -22.74
C ARG A 38 -36.12 4.04 -22.94
N ALA A 39 -36.10 5.34 -23.18
CA ALA A 39 -37.32 6.10 -23.46
C ALA A 39 -37.88 5.81 -24.87
N GLY A 40 -37.01 5.49 -25.83
CA GLY A 40 -37.39 5.17 -27.21
C GLY A 40 -37.81 3.71 -27.46
N MET A 41 -37.52 2.79 -26.53
CA MET A 41 -37.76 1.35 -26.70
C MET A 41 -38.69 0.79 -25.61
N SER A 42 -39.38 -0.32 -25.89
CA SER A 42 -40.11 -1.05 -24.84
C SER A 42 -39.16 -1.80 -23.93
N GLU A 43 -39.47 -1.86 -22.64
CA GLU A 43 -38.63 -2.51 -21.63
C GLU A 43 -38.39 -4.01 -21.93
N ALA A 44 -39.40 -4.68 -22.50
CA ALA A 44 -39.28 -6.07 -22.94
C ALA A 44 -38.24 -6.24 -24.07
N ALA A 45 -38.26 -5.36 -25.08
CA ALA A 45 -37.32 -5.41 -26.20
C ALA A 45 -35.87 -5.13 -25.74
N LEU A 46 -35.69 -4.16 -24.85
CA LEU A 46 -34.38 -3.85 -24.27
C LEU A 46 -33.80 -5.03 -23.48
N ASN A 47 -34.60 -5.65 -22.62
CA ASN A 47 -34.16 -6.80 -21.82
C ASN A 47 -33.82 -8.00 -22.71
N THR A 48 -34.63 -8.29 -23.73
CA THR A 48 -34.32 -9.39 -24.68
C THR A 48 -33.02 -9.12 -25.45
N ALA A 49 -32.75 -7.87 -25.84
CA ALA A 49 -31.54 -7.50 -26.56
C ALA A 49 -30.25 -7.68 -25.73
N LEU A 50 -30.33 -7.44 -24.42
CA LEU A 50 -29.19 -7.53 -23.50
C LEU A 50 -29.02 -8.93 -22.85
N MET A 51 -29.97 -9.83 -23.04
CA MET A 51 -30.04 -11.11 -22.34
C MET A 51 -28.93 -12.11 -22.74
N ALA A 52 -28.41 -11.99 -23.95
CA ALA A 52 -27.42 -12.92 -24.51
C ALA A 52 -26.20 -12.17 -25.04
N PRO A 53 -25.17 -11.91 -24.19
CA PRO A 53 -23.94 -11.29 -24.65
C PRO A 53 -23.16 -12.25 -25.57
N LYS A 54 -22.69 -11.76 -26.72
CA LYS A 54 -21.82 -12.51 -27.64
C LYS A 54 -20.35 -12.47 -27.22
N GLN A 55 -19.94 -11.41 -26.54
CA GLN A 55 -18.56 -11.15 -26.14
C GLN A 55 -18.38 -11.33 -24.64
N GLU A 56 -17.40 -12.14 -24.26
CA GLU A 56 -16.91 -12.28 -22.88
C GLU A 56 -15.53 -11.64 -22.78
N VAL A 57 -15.33 -10.81 -21.76
CA VAL A 57 -14.03 -10.20 -21.44
C VAL A 57 -13.43 -10.95 -20.26
N GLY A 58 -12.32 -11.66 -20.50
CA GLY A 58 -11.52 -12.25 -19.44
C GLY A 58 -10.53 -11.24 -18.88
N LEU A 59 -10.49 -11.10 -17.55
CA LEU A 59 -9.48 -10.31 -16.86
C LEU A 59 -8.38 -11.23 -16.34
N ILE A 60 -7.14 -11.00 -16.73
CA ILE A 60 -5.96 -11.63 -16.12
C ILE A 60 -5.32 -10.61 -15.22
N VAL A 61 -5.13 -10.97 -13.95
CA VAL A 61 -4.47 -10.10 -12.97
C VAL A 61 -3.10 -10.70 -12.69
N ASP A 62 -2.07 -9.91 -13.01
CA ASP A 62 -0.67 -10.16 -12.66
C ASP A 62 -0.26 -9.21 -11.53
N GLU A 63 0.90 -9.46 -10.91
CA GLU A 63 1.43 -8.63 -9.84
C GLU A 63 2.81 -8.11 -10.21
N LYS A 64 3.04 -6.82 -9.94
CA LYS A 64 4.31 -6.14 -10.13
C LYS A 64 4.83 -5.64 -8.80
N ASN A 65 6.06 -6.00 -8.45
CA ASN A 65 6.71 -5.49 -7.25
C ASN A 65 7.29 -4.09 -7.48
N VAL A 66 6.88 -3.14 -6.66
CA VAL A 66 7.47 -1.80 -6.58
C VAL A 66 7.94 -1.57 -5.14
N MET A 67 9.26 -1.64 -4.93
CA MET A 67 9.91 -1.25 -3.67
C MET A 67 9.35 -1.94 -2.41
N SER A 68 9.00 -3.23 -2.53
CA SER A 68 8.38 -4.08 -1.50
C SER A 68 6.86 -3.98 -1.38
N VAL A 69 6.19 -3.31 -2.31
CA VAL A 69 4.72 -3.33 -2.46
C VAL A 69 4.37 -4.10 -3.73
N GLU A 70 3.55 -5.15 -3.60
CA GLU A 70 2.99 -5.87 -4.73
C GLU A 70 1.77 -5.11 -5.25
N ILE A 71 1.83 -4.70 -6.52
CA ILE A 71 0.80 -3.91 -7.17
C ILE A 71 0.15 -4.76 -8.26
N PRO A 72 -1.18 -4.88 -8.28
CA PRO A 72 -1.86 -5.61 -9.35
C PRO A 72 -1.74 -4.85 -10.68
N THR A 73 -1.37 -5.56 -11.73
CA THR A 73 -1.43 -5.12 -13.13
C THR A 73 -2.38 -6.05 -13.85
N SER A 74 -3.41 -5.51 -14.49
CA SER A 74 -4.41 -6.32 -15.16
C SER A 74 -4.31 -6.19 -16.67
N HIS A 75 -4.60 -7.29 -17.34
CA HIS A 75 -4.60 -7.40 -18.78
C HIS A 75 -5.94 -7.96 -19.23
N THR A 76 -6.60 -7.24 -20.14
CA THR A 76 -7.84 -7.70 -20.76
C THR A 76 -7.53 -8.67 -21.88
N LYS A 77 -8.14 -9.85 -21.85
CA LYS A 77 -8.23 -10.75 -23.00
C LYS A 77 -9.67 -10.88 -23.44
N THR A 78 -9.95 -10.43 -24.65
CA THR A 78 -11.24 -10.63 -25.29
C THR A 78 -11.27 -12.00 -25.97
N ARG A 79 -12.38 -12.73 -25.85
CA ARG A 79 -12.55 -14.06 -26.47
C ARG A 79 -12.57 -14.03 -28.01
N THR A 80 -13.02 -12.93 -28.60
CA THR A 80 -13.08 -12.70 -30.06
C THR A 80 -12.29 -11.46 -30.44
N ALA A 81 -11.63 -11.46 -31.60
CA ALA A 81 -10.84 -10.34 -32.11
C ALA A 81 -11.66 -9.30 -32.90
N ASP A 82 -12.97 -9.53 -33.08
CA ASP A 82 -13.85 -8.64 -33.85
C ASP A 82 -14.46 -7.57 -32.93
N GLU A 83 -14.19 -6.30 -33.23
CA GLU A 83 -14.74 -5.15 -32.52
C GLU A 83 -16.26 -5.01 -32.71
N ASN A 84 -16.85 -5.67 -33.72
CA ASN A 84 -18.29 -5.60 -33.98
C ASN A 84 -19.14 -6.58 -33.15
N ASP A 85 -18.52 -7.55 -32.45
CA ASP A 85 -19.22 -8.52 -31.60
C ASP A 85 -19.79 -7.91 -30.31
N ILE A 86 -19.50 -6.63 -30.05
CA ILE A 86 -20.06 -5.83 -28.98
C ILE A 86 -21.61 -5.77 -29.10
N TYR A 87 -22.14 -5.76 -30.33
CA TYR A 87 -23.59 -5.73 -30.58
C TYR A 87 -24.15 -7.15 -30.62
N SER A 88 -24.79 -7.54 -29.51
CA SER A 88 -25.34 -8.89 -29.35
C SER A 88 -26.75 -9.06 -29.93
N TYR A 89 -27.39 -7.97 -30.34
CA TYR A 89 -28.78 -7.89 -30.81
C TYR A 89 -28.88 -7.56 -32.30
N GLY A 90 -30.06 -7.80 -32.90
CA GLY A 90 -30.33 -7.53 -34.31
C GLY A 90 -31.00 -6.18 -34.56
N PHE A 91 -30.70 -5.56 -35.71
CA PHE A 91 -31.15 -4.21 -36.11
C PHE A 91 -32.69 -4.00 -36.20
N ALA A 92 -33.48 -5.07 -36.17
CA ALA A 92 -34.93 -4.98 -36.42
C ALA A 92 -35.73 -4.31 -35.28
N PHE A 93 -35.20 -4.36 -34.05
CA PHE A 93 -35.90 -3.83 -32.86
C PHE A 93 -35.00 -2.98 -31.97
N THR A 94 -33.80 -2.62 -32.42
CA THR A 94 -32.85 -1.81 -31.63
C THR A 94 -32.74 -0.40 -32.18
N SER A 95 -32.64 0.57 -31.28
CA SER A 95 -32.43 1.97 -31.63
C SER A 95 -30.94 2.27 -31.79
N SER A 96 -30.59 3.19 -32.69
CA SER A 96 -29.21 3.68 -32.82
C SER A 96 -28.68 4.30 -31.52
N ASP A 97 -29.57 4.77 -30.63
CA ASP A 97 -29.22 5.30 -29.32
C ASP A 97 -28.73 4.20 -28.37
N LEU A 98 -29.29 2.99 -28.48
CA LEU A 98 -28.83 1.82 -27.72
C LEU A 98 -27.42 1.41 -28.17
N ASP A 99 -27.18 1.43 -29.48
CA ASP A 99 -25.86 1.13 -30.06
C ASP A 99 -24.82 2.13 -29.54
N GLY A 100 -25.16 3.42 -29.55
CA GLY A 100 -24.33 4.49 -29.00
C GLY A 100 -24.05 4.33 -27.51
N ALA A 101 -25.03 3.89 -26.72
CA ALA A 101 -24.84 3.63 -25.30
C ALA A 101 -23.90 2.44 -25.04
N VAL A 102 -24.11 1.31 -25.72
CA VAL A 102 -23.26 0.12 -25.58
C VAL A 102 -21.82 0.41 -26.03
N LYS A 103 -21.64 1.12 -27.14
CA LYS A 103 -20.33 1.54 -27.62
C LYS A 103 -19.62 2.44 -26.59
N SER A 104 -20.33 3.44 -26.06
CA SER A 104 -19.77 4.34 -25.05
C SER A 104 -19.28 3.55 -23.82
N LEU A 105 -20.07 2.59 -23.31
CA LEU A 105 -19.63 1.73 -22.20
C LEU A 105 -18.41 0.88 -22.56
N SER A 106 -18.37 0.32 -23.77
CA SER A 106 -17.25 -0.49 -24.24
C SER A 106 -15.95 0.32 -24.34
N ASP A 107 -16.05 1.56 -24.82
CA ASP A 107 -14.90 2.46 -24.97
C ASP A 107 -14.32 2.88 -23.59
N ILE A 108 -15.16 2.96 -22.55
CA ILE A 108 -14.77 3.34 -21.19
C ILE A 108 -14.24 2.15 -20.37
N LEU A 109 -14.58 0.92 -20.74
CA LEU A 109 -14.23 -0.29 -20.00
C LEU A 109 -12.70 -0.45 -19.76
N PRO A 110 -11.81 -0.17 -20.73
CA PRO A 110 -10.36 -0.14 -20.49
C PRO A 110 -9.93 0.89 -19.45
N ASP A 111 -10.49 2.10 -19.50
CA ASP A 111 -10.20 3.17 -18.54
C ASP A 111 -10.71 2.81 -17.13
N MET A 112 -11.85 2.11 -17.01
CA MET A 112 -12.34 1.59 -15.73
C MET A 112 -11.42 0.55 -15.12
N ILE A 113 -10.89 -0.36 -15.93
CA ILE A 113 -9.96 -1.38 -15.48
C ILE A 113 -8.66 -0.71 -15.02
N ARG A 114 -8.17 0.26 -15.79
CA ARG A 114 -7.00 1.06 -15.41
C ARG A 114 -7.23 1.84 -14.11
N LEU A 115 -8.41 2.40 -13.92
CA LEU A 115 -8.78 3.08 -12.68
C LEU A 115 -8.71 2.13 -11.49
N ALA A 116 -9.27 0.92 -11.61
CA ALA A 116 -9.28 -0.07 -10.56
C ALA A 116 -7.84 -0.51 -10.17
N GLU A 117 -6.95 -0.68 -11.15
CA GLU A 117 -5.52 -0.94 -10.90
C GLU A 117 -4.88 0.20 -10.11
N CYS A 118 -5.03 1.44 -10.59
CA CYS A 118 -4.41 2.61 -9.98
C CYS A 118 -4.95 2.86 -8.56
N GLU A 119 -6.26 2.71 -8.34
CA GLU A 119 -6.87 2.83 -7.01
C GLU A 119 -6.31 1.77 -6.06
N LYS A 120 -6.24 0.52 -6.52
CA LYS A 120 -5.72 -0.57 -5.69
C LYS A 120 -4.23 -0.40 -5.38
N ALA A 121 -3.45 0.03 -6.36
CA ALA A 121 -2.04 0.38 -6.19
C ALA A 121 -1.85 1.47 -5.14
N CYS A 122 -2.63 2.56 -5.22
CA CYS A 122 -2.60 3.67 -4.27
C CYS A 122 -2.93 3.21 -2.85
N GLN A 123 -3.95 2.36 -2.68
CA GLN A 123 -4.32 1.82 -1.36
C GLN A 123 -3.20 1.00 -0.72
N LEU A 124 -2.57 0.11 -1.50
CA LEU A 124 -1.49 -0.75 -1.01
C LEU A 124 -0.24 0.06 -0.67
N MET A 125 0.13 1.03 -1.51
CA MET A 125 1.24 1.94 -1.24
C MET A 125 1.00 2.78 0.02
N ALA A 126 -0.21 3.34 0.17
CA ALA A 126 -0.55 4.15 1.34
C ALA A 126 -0.43 3.35 2.64
N ALA A 127 -0.91 2.10 2.65
CA ALA A 127 -0.79 1.21 3.81
C ALA A 127 0.68 0.92 4.18
N GLU A 128 1.55 0.72 3.20
CA GLU A 128 2.97 0.44 3.45
C GLU A 128 3.74 1.68 3.91
N ILE A 129 3.40 2.86 3.37
CA ILE A 129 3.93 4.15 3.82
C ILE A 129 3.54 4.39 5.29
N GLU A 130 2.29 4.11 5.66
CA GLU A 130 1.82 4.27 7.03
C GLU A 130 2.55 3.33 7.99
N LYS A 131 2.70 2.05 7.63
CA LYS A 131 3.48 1.08 8.43
C LYS A 131 4.92 1.54 8.62
N THR A 132 5.56 2.00 7.55
CA THR A 132 6.93 2.52 7.61
C THR A 132 7.02 3.74 8.52
N ARG A 133 6.07 4.67 8.42
CA ARG A 133 6.01 5.87 9.28
C ARG A 133 5.83 5.49 10.75
N ARG A 134 4.90 4.59 11.06
CA ARG A 134 4.68 4.09 12.43
C ARG A 134 5.93 3.42 13.00
N ARG A 135 6.64 2.63 12.18
CA ARG A 135 7.88 1.95 12.59
C ARG A 135 9.00 2.93 12.90
N VAL A 136 9.21 3.95 12.06
CA VAL A 136 10.20 5.00 12.31
C VAL A 136 9.86 5.76 13.59
N ASN A 137 8.59 6.12 13.78
CA ASN A 137 8.14 6.84 14.98
C ASN A 137 8.36 6.03 16.27
N ALA A 138 8.08 4.72 16.24
CA ALA A 138 8.32 3.82 17.37
C ALA A 138 9.83 3.69 17.68
N LEU A 139 10.68 3.68 16.65
CA LEU A 139 12.13 3.66 16.86
C LEU A 139 12.62 4.97 17.50
N GLU A 140 12.20 6.11 16.95
CA GLU A 140 12.66 7.44 17.39
C GLU A 140 12.19 7.81 18.80
N HIS A 141 10.95 7.49 19.14
CA HIS A 141 10.34 7.99 20.39
C HIS A 141 10.16 6.94 21.49
N VAL A 142 10.38 5.65 21.21
CA VAL A 142 10.22 4.58 22.22
C VAL A 142 11.53 3.79 22.34
N ILE A 143 11.93 3.11 21.27
CA ILE A 143 13.05 2.16 21.34
C ILE A 143 14.38 2.87 21.62
N ILE A 144 14.68 3.97 20.92
CA ILE A 144 15.96 4.69 21.10
C ILE A 144 16.07 5.24 22.54
N PRO A 145 15.09 6.00 23.07
CA PRO A 145 15.13 6.48 24.45
C PRO A 145 15.25 5.36 25.49
N GLU A 146 14.47 4.28 25.36
CA GLU A 146 14.53 3.13 26.28
C GLU A 146 15.90 2.43 26.24
N THR A 147 16.49 2.33 25.04
CA THR A 147 17.82 1.73 24.87
C THR A 147 18.90 2.62 25.48
N GLU A 148 18.81 3.94 25.29
CA GLU A 148 19.74 4.91 25.91
C GLU A 148 19.65 4.90 27.44
N GLU A 149 18.44 4.83 28.00
CA GLU A 149 18.23 4.68 29.45
C GLU A 149 18.82 3.36 29.96
N SER A 150 18.59 2.27 29.24
CA SER A 150 19.15 0.95 29.58
C SER A 150 20.68 0.96 29.55
N ILE A 151 21.30 1.58 28.53
CA ILE A 151 22.76 1.76 28.46
C ILE A 151 23.25 2.53 29.68
N LYS A 152 22.63 3.68 29.99
CA LYS A 152 23.01 4.50 31.15
C LYS A 152 22.90 3.73 32.47
N TYR A 153 21.85 2.93 32.64
CA TYR A 153 21.66 2.08 33.82
C TYR A 153 22.76 1.02 33.94
N ILE A 154 23.09 0.33 32.85
CA ILE A 154 24.14 -0.69 32.82
C ILE A 154 25.50 -0.06 33.14
N THR A 155 25.84 1.06 32.50
CA THR A 155 27.10 1.78 32.76
C THR A 155 27.22 2.19 34.23
N MET A 156 26.16 2.79 34.81
CA MET A 156 26.16 3.19 36.22
C MET A 156 26.35 1.99 37.16
N LYS A 157 25.78 0.82 36.84
CA LYS A 157 25.96 -0.40 37.64
C LYS A 157 27.35 -1.00 37.51
N LEU A 158 27.95 -0.93 36.33
CA LEU A 158 29.33 -1.38 36.12
C LEU A 158 30.32 -0.49 36.88
N ASP A 159 30.18 0.84 36.78
CA ASP A 159 31.03 1.80 37.48
C ASP A 159 30.94 1.62 39.01
N GLU A 160 29.74 1.41 39.56
CA GLU A 160 29.55 1.18 41.00
C GLU A 160 30.18 -0.15 41.45
N ASN A 161 30.07 -1.21 40.63
CA ASN A 161 30.71 -2.49 40.91
C ASN A 161 32.25 -2.39 40.86
N GLU A 162 32.79 -1.65 39.89
CA GLU A 162 34.22 -1.41 39.76
C GLU A 162 34.74 -0.60 40.96
N ARG A 163 34.03 0.46 41.34
CA ARG A 163 34.33 1.27 42.54
C ARG A 163 34.29 0.45 43.82
N SER A 164 33.27 -0.38 44.01
CA SER A 164 33.14 -1.29 45.16
C SER A 164 34.32 -2.26 45.24
N THR A 165 34.76 -2.78 44.10
CA THR A 165 35.89 -3.71 43.99
C THR A 165 37.22 -3.02 44.29
N GLN A 166 37.42 -1.80 43.78
CA GLN A 166 38.61 -1.00 44.04
C GLN A 166 38.75 -0.66 45.54
N ILE A 167 37.66 -0.27 46.21
CA ILE A 167 37.66 -0.01 47.66
C ILE A 167 38.01 -1.28 48.44
N ARG A 168 37.47 -2.44 48.04
CA ARG A 168 37.83 -3.74 48.64
C ARG A 168 39.33 -4.02 48.52
N LEU A 169 39.91 -3.82 47.34
CA LEU A 169 41.33 -4.03 47.10
C LEU A 169 42.20 -3.08 47.93
N MET A 170 41.81 -1.81 48.06
CA MET A 170 42.51 -0.85 48.93
C MET A 170 42.50 -1.30 50.40
N LYS A 171 41.33 -1.71 50.93
CA LYS A 171 41.25 -2.21 52.31
C LYS A 171 42.10 -3.45 52.54
N VAL A 172 42.12 -4.39 51.61
CA VAL A 172 42.98 -5.59 51.70
C VAL A 172 44.46 -5.19 51.72
N LYS A 173 44.86 -4.26 50.85
CA LYS A 173 46.23 -3.73 50.85
C LYS A 173 46.58 -3.06 52.18
N ASP A 174 45.68 -2.25 52.74
CA ASP A 174 45.89 -1.56 54.01
C ASP A 174 46.04 -2.55 55.18
N MET A 175 45.20 -3.60 55.24
CA MET A 175 45.35 -4.68 56.24
C MET A 175 46.68 -5.43 56.10
N MET A 176 47.11 -5.74 54.87
CA MET A 176 48.40 -6.40 54.64
C MET A 176 49.59 -5.51 55.01
N LEU A 177 49.46 -4.18 54.82
CA LEU A 177 50.47 -3.21 55.25
C LEU A 177 50.52 -3.11 56.78
N GLU A 178 49.38 -3.07 57.46
CA GLU A 178 49.34 -3.13 58.94
C GLU A 178 50.00 -4.41 59.46
N GLU A 179 49.66 -5.59 58.93
CA GLU A 179 50.30 -6.85 59.31
C GLU A 179 51.82 -6.86 59.05
N ALA A 180 52.27 -6.29 57.92
CA ALA A 180 53.69 -6.19 57.58
C ALA A 180 54.46 -5.16 58.42
N HIS A 181 53.82 -4.05 58.82
CA HIS A 181 54.43 -2.98 59.61
C HIS A 181 54.33 -3.22 61.13
N HIS A 182 53.46 -4.12 61.61
CA HIS A 182 53.35 -4.50 63.02
C HIS A 182 54.36 -5.58 63.49
N TYR A 183 55.39 -5.91 62.70
CA TYR A 183 56.38 -6.96 63.07
C TYR A 183 57.63 -6.47 63.83
N LYS A 184 57.58 -5.35 64.56
CA LYS A 184 58.68 -4.91 65.45
C LYS A 184 58.30 -4.35 66.83
N GLU A 185 57.09 -4.62 67.33
CA GLU A 185 56.75 -4.29 68.74
C GLU A 185 56.28 -5.50 69.56
N LYS A 186 56.85 -6.68 69.29
CA LYS A 186 56.88 -7.81 70.23
C LYS A 186 58.29 -8.38 70.38
N GLU A 187 59.25 -7.49 70.63
CA GLU A 187 60.48 -7.81 71.37
C GLU A 187 60.68 -6.71 72.42
N ALA A 188 59.95 -6.83 73.53
CA ALA A 188 60.26 -6.20 74.81
C ALA A 188 59.80 -7.12 75.93
#